data_AF-A0A8T8I315-F1
#
_entry.id   AF-A0A8T8I315-F1
#
_cell.length_a   1.000
_cell.length_b   1.000
_cell.length_c   1.000
_cell.angle_alpha   90.00
_cell.angle_beta   90.00
_cell.angle_gamma   90.00
#
_symmetry.space_group_name_H-M   'P 1'
#
loop_
_entity.id
_entity.type
_entity.pdbx_description
1 polymer ?
#
loop_
_entity_poly.entity_id
_entity_poly.type
_entity_poly.pdbx_seq_one_letter_code
_entity_poly.pdbx_strand_id
1 'polypeptide(L)'
;MFGQEGSQLRLEWGDEGVVALGGLCAVLVVVDVLSFSTAVDVAVGRGGAVRPVRWADREGAAEPADPSWSLRPASLVELPAGVELELPSPNGATLCDLAAGTGSLVLAGCLRNARAVATAARELATGGPIGVIAA
;
A
#
# COMPACT_ATOMS: atom_id res chain seq x y z
N MET A 1 -22.57 -2.16 -4.16
CA MET A 1 -21.43 -2.42 -5.06
C MET A 1 -21.90 -2.41 -6.50
N PHE A 2 -21.36 -1.55 -7.33
CA PHE A 2 -21.64 -1.55 -8.76
C PHE A 2 -20.87 -2.72 -9.41
N GLY A 3 -21.51 -3.53 -10.25
CA GLY A 3 -20.85 -4.68 -10.87
C GLY A 3 -19.73 -4.22 -11.82
N GLN A 4 -18.48 -4.56 -11.51
CA GLN A 4 -17.29 -4.28 -12.34
C GLN A 4 -16.80 -5.51 -13.11
N GLU A 5 -17.65 -6.54 -13.20
CA GLU A 5 -17.37 -7.77 -13.93
C GLU A 5 -17.08 -7.48 -15.41
N GLY A 6 -16.08 -8.16 -15.96
CA GLY A 6 -15.59 -7.93 -17.33
C GLY A 6 -14.62 -6.75 -17.49
N SER A 7 -14.48 -5.86 -16.50
CA SER A 7 -13.48 -4.78 -16.53
C SER A 7 -12.11 -5.27 -16.04
N GLN A 8 -11.06 -4.95 -16.81
CA GLN A 8 -9.65 -5.26 -16.49
C GLN A 8 -9.06 -4.33 -15.44
N LEU A 9 -9.54 -3.10 -15.37
CA LEU A 9 -9.23 -2.15 -14.32
C LEU A 9 -10.50 -1.95 -13.48
N ARG A 10 -10.37 -2.07 -12.16
CA ARG A 10 -11.49 -1.92 -11.22
C ARG A 10 -11.10 -0.93 -10.14
N LEU A 11 -12.06 -0.13 -9.71
CA LEU A 11 -11.83 0.97 -8.76
C LEU A 11 -12.79 0.80 -7.59
N GLU A 12 -12.25 0.81 -6.38
CA GLU A 12 -13.03 0.85 -5.15
C GLU A 12 -12.27 1.69 -4.10
N TRP A 13 -12.85 1.84 -2.92
CA TRP A 13 -12.22 2.55 -1.80
C TRP A 13 -12.51 1.84 -0.48
N GLY A 14 -11.65 2.10 0.50
CA GLY A 14 -11.81 1.59 1.86
C GLY A 14 -11.76 0.07 1.97
N ASP A 15 -12.14 -0.41 3.15
CA ASP A 15 -12.17 -1.82 3.54
C ASP A 15 -13.19 -2.62 2.74
N GLU A 16 -14.40 -2.09 2.56
CA GLU A 16 -15.44 -2.71 1.71
C GLU A 16 -14.92 -2.94 0.28
N GLY A 17 -14.16 -1.99 -0.26
CA GLY A 17 -13.52 -2.09 -1.56
C GLY A 17 -12.46 -3.19 -1.65
N VAL A 18 -11.65 -3.34 -0.59
CA VAL A 18 -10.68 -4.45 -0.52
C VAL A 18 -11.40 -5.79 -0.45
N VAL A 19 -12.45 -5.92 0.36
CA VAL A 19 -13.24 -7.16 0.46
C VAL A 19 -13.85 -7.53 -0.88
N ALA A 20 -14.33 -6.53 -1.62
CA ALA A 20 -14.97 -6.71 -2.89
C ALA A 20 -14.04 -7.12 -4.04
N LEU A 21 -12.88 -6.49 -4.14
CA LEU A 21 -11.93 -6.77 -5.22
C LEU A 21 -10.93 -7.86 -4.85
N GLY A 22 -10.78 -8.15 -3.56
CA GLY A 22 -9.93 -9.20 -3.01
C GLY A 22 -10.26 -10.57 -3.60
N GLY A 23 -9.25 -11.27 -4.11
CA GLY A 23 -9.42 -12.57 -4.78
C GLY A 23 -10.08 -12.50 -6.16
N LEU A 24 -10.70 -11.38 -6.54
CA LEU A 24 -11.24 -11.14 -7.89
C LEU A 24 -10.23 -10.43 -8.82
N CYS A 25 -9.23 -9.77 -8.25
CA CYS A 25 -8.14 -9.11 -8.95
C CYS A 25 -6.82 -9.85 -8.69
N ALA A 26 -5.97 -9.96 -9.71
CA ALA A 26 -4.63 -10.51 -9.57
C ALA A 26 -3.71 -9.58 -8.78
N VAL A 27 -3.89 -8.27 -8.94
CA VAL A 27 -3.14 -7.22 -8.24
C VAL A 27 -4.12 -6.21 -7.64
N LEU A 28 -3.86 -5.78 -6.41
CA LEU A 28 -4.51 -4.63 -5.77
C LEU A 28 -3.47 -3.54 -5.53
N VAL A 29 -3.76 -2.33 -5.98
CA VAL A 29 -2.96 -1.13 -5.74
C VAL A 29 -3.65 -0.28 -4.68
N VAL A 30 -3.09 -0.21 -3.47
CA VAL A 30 -3.59 0.64 -2.39
C VAL A 30 -2.98 2.04 -2.52
N VAL A 31 -3.83 3.06 -2.54
CA VAL A 31 -3.44 4.47 -2.70
C VAL A 31 -3.86 5.29 -1.49
N ASP A 32 -2.88 5.73 -0.71
CA ASP A 32 -3.06 6.60 0.47
C ASP A 32 -2.04 7.73 0.38
N VAL A 33 -2.35 8.75 -0.42
CA VAL A 33 -1.37 9.81 -0.76
C VAL A 33 -0.98 10.64 0.47
N LEU A 34 -1.89 10.82 1.44
CA LEU A 34 -1.74 11.66 2.62
C LEU A 34 -1.93 10.82 3.89
N SER A 35 -0.94 10.02 4.29
CA SER A 35 0.46 10.06 3.80
C SER A 35 1.13 8.72 3.63
N PHE A 36 0.46 7.62 3.94
CA PHE A 36 1.09 6.31 4.08
C PHE A 36 1.82 5.85 2.81
N SER A 37 1.16 5.82 1.66
CA SER A 37 1.79 5.34 0.42
C SER A 37 2.93 6.24 -0.05
N THR A 38 2.85 7.55 0.21
CA THR A 38 3.94 8.49 -0.05
C THR A 38 5.13 8.23 0.88
N ALA A 39 4.88 7.95 2.17
CA ALA A 39 5.91 7.59 3.14
C ALA A 39 6.61 6.28 2.76
N VAL A 40 5.83 5.25 2.38
CA VAL A 40 6.34 3.97 1.85
C VAL A 40 7.23 4.21 0.64
N ASP A 41 6.79 5.01 -0.32
CA ASP A 41 7.57 5.32 -1.52
C ASP A 41 8.89 6.06 -1.21
N VAL A 42 8.89 6.99 -0.23
CA VAL A 42 10.15 7.62 0.23
C VAL A 42 11.07 6.58 0.85
N ALA A 43 10.57 5.77 1.80
CA ALA A 43 11.38 4.80 2.54
C ALA A 43 11.99 3.74 1.60
N VAL A 44 11.17 3.12 0.76
CA VAL A 44 11.63 2.11 -0.21
C VAL A 44 12.55 2.73 -1.25
N GLY A 45 12.26 3.97 -1.69
CA GLY A 45 13.13 4.72 -2.60
C GLY A 45 14.52 5.02 -2.01
N ARG A 46 14.68 5.02 -0.68
CA ARG A 46 15.98 5.12 0.01
C ARG A 46 16.68 3.77 0.21
N GLY A 47 16.09 2.67 -0.24
CA GLY A 47 16.57 1.31 0.01
C GLY A 47 16.19 0.78 1.40
N GLY A 48 15.23 1.40 2.06
CA GLY A 48 14.59 0.86 3.27
C GLY A 48 13.48 -0.13 2.94
N ALA A 49 12.90 -0.73 3.97
CA ALA A 49 11.72 -1.59 3.89
C ALA A 49 10.63 -1.09 4.85
N VAL A 50 9.37 -1.34 4.51
CA VAL A 50 8.23 -0.99 5.36
C VAL A 50 7.37 -2.22 5.58
N ARG A 51 7.12 -2.54 6.84
CA ARG A 51 6.01 -3.40 7.26
C ARG A 51 4.79 -2.53 7.57
N PRO A 52 3.68 -2.64 6.82
CA PRO A 52 2.44 -2.01 7.20
C PRO A 52 1.94 -2.63 8.51
N VAL A 53 1.47 -1.80 9.45
CA VAL A 53 0.83 -2.27 10.68
C VAL A 53 -0.60 -1.73 10.72
N ARG A 54 -1.57 -2.59 11.06
CA ARG A 54 -2.95 -2.14 11.25
C ARG A 54 -3.01 -1.13 12.38
N TRP A 55 -3.86 -0.11 12.21
CA TRP A 55 -4.00 0.92 13.25
C TRP A 55 -4.49 0.41 14.60
N ALA A 56 -5.29 -0.66 14.59
CA ALA A 56 -5.74 -1.33 15.81
C ALA A 56 -4.58 -1.97 16.58
N ASP A 57 -3.53 -2.38 15.88
CA ASP A 57 -2.37 -3.11 16.42
C ASP A 57 -1.15 -2.20 16.64
N ARG A 58 -1.33 -0.87 16.50
CA ARG A 58 -0.23 0.12 16.54
C ARG A 58 0.60 0.10 17.82
N GLU A 59 0.00 -0.28 18.96
CA GLU A 59 0.68 -0.38 20.25
C GLU A 59 1.70 -1.54 20.28
N GLY A 60 1.59 -2.50 19.35
CA GLY A 60 2.52 -3.62 19.18
C GLY A 60 3.58 -3.39 18.11
N ALA A 61 3.55 -2.26 17.38
CA ALA A 61 4.54 -1.95 16.37
C ALA A 61 5.90 -1.66 17.02
N ALA A 62 6.99 -2.18 16.46
CA ALA A 62 8.33 -1.83 16.91
C ALA A 62 8.57 -0.33 16.77
N GLU A 63 9.12 0.28 17.83
CA GLU A 63 9.54 1.67 17.78
C GLU A 63 10.68 1.84 16.77
N PRO A 64 10.64 2.89 15.92
CA PRO A 64 11.71 3.16 14.98
C PRO A 64 13.00 3.52 15.74
N ALA A 65 14.15 3.13 15.17
CA ALA A 65 15.45 3.46 15.76
C ALA A 65 15.68 4.98 15.91
N ASP A 66 15.06 5.78 15.05
CA ASP A 66 14.94 7.23 15.19
C ASP A 66 13.47 7.61 15.36
N PRO A 67 13.07 8.21 16.50
CA PRO A 67 11.67 8.56 16.79
C PRO A 67 11.09 9.65 15.88
N SER A 68 11.92 10.33 15.08
CA SER A 68 11.46 11.30 14.10
C SER A 68 10.84 10.62 12.86
N TRP A 69 11.25 9.39 12.55
CA TRP A 69 10.73 8.59 11.44
C TRP A 69 9.27 8.20 11.71
N SER A 70 8.39 8.66 10.84
CA SER A 70 6.94 8.58 11.02
C SER A 70 6.24 8.55 9.67
N LEU A 71 4.90 8.55 9.67
CA LEU A 71 4.10 8.71 8.45
C LEU A 71 4.37 10.02 7.69
N ARG A 72 5.07 10.99 8.29
CA ARG A 72 5.48 12.23 7.59
C ARG A 72 6.55 11.90 6.56
N PRO A 73 6.30 11.99 5.24
CA PRO A 73 7.28 11.57 4.23
C PRO A 73 8.60 12.34 4.30
N ALA A 74 8.54 13.63 4.69
CA ALA A 74 9.72 14.47 4.90
C ALA A 74 10.65 13.96 6.02
N SER A 75 10.14 13.19 6.98
CA SER A 75 10.99 12.58 8.02
C SER A 75 11.84 11.41 7.51
N LEU A 76 11.48 10.83 6.37
CA LEU A 76 12.09 9.62 5.81
C LEU A 76 13.08 9.94 4.69
N VAL A 77 13.25 11.21 4.33
CA VAL A 77 14.12 11.63 3.22
C VAL A 77 15.60 11.39 3.51
N GLU A 78 15.99 11.17 4.76
CA GLU A 78 17.35 10.80 5.18
C GLU A 78 17.44 9.37 5.72
N LEU A 79 16.42 8.53 5.45
CA LEU A 79 16.42 7.15 5.91
C LEU A 79 17.64 6.39 5.32
N PRO A 80 18.48 5.76 6.16
CA PRO A 80 19.56 4.90 5.67
C PRO A 80 19.03 3.65 4.96
N ALA A 81 19.73 3.19 3.94
CA ALA A 81 19.40 1.93 3.28
C ALA A 81 19.50 0.74 4.25
N GLY A 82 18.64 -0.26 4.08
CA GLY A 82 18.57 -1.44 4.94
C GLY A 82 17.80 -1.25 6.23
N VAL A 83 17.30 -0.04 6.54
CA VAL A 83 16.38 0.17 7.66
C VAL A 83 15.01 -0.40 7.32
N GLU A 84 14.46 -1.18 8.24
CA GLU A 84 13.09 -1.68 8.19
C GLU A 84 12.22 -0.92 9.20
N LEU A 85 11.09 -0.38 8.74
CA LEU A 85 10.15 0.38 9.57
C LEU A 85 8.81 -0.34 9.69
N GLU A 86 8.28 -0.40 10.91
CA GLU A 86 6.87 -0.66 11.14
C GLU A 86 6.10 0.65 11.06
N LEU A 87 5.17 0.76 10.11
CA LEU A 87 4.38 1.98 9.95
C LEU A 87 2.89 1.69 10.17
N PRO A 88 2.38 1.98 11.37
CA PRO A 88 0.95 2.00 11.62
C PRO A 88 0.28 3.16 10.88
N SER A 89 -0.86 2.90 10.23
CA SER A 89 -1.72 3.94 9.63
C SER A 89 -3.19 3.53 9.72
N PRO A 90 -4.11 4.47 10.04
CA PRO A 90 -5.56 4.20 10.08
C PRO A 90 -6.08 3.60 8.77
N ASN A 91 -5.60 4.11 7.63
CA ASN A 91 -6.12 3.74 6.33
C ASN A 91 -5.11 2.88 5.55
N GLY A 92 -4.08 3.48 4.93
CA GLY A 92 -3.22 2.78 3.97
C GLY A 92 -2.55 1.52 4.50
N ALA A 93 -2.02 1.53 5.72
CA ALA A 93 -1.40 0.33 6.30
C ALA A 93 -2.44 -0.76 6.61
N THR A 94 -3.58 -0.37 7.20
CA THR A 94 -4.70 -1.27 7.48
C THR A 94 -5.23 -1.91 6.20
N LEU A 95 -5.39 -1.14 5.12
CA LEU A 95 -5.86 -1.64 3.82
C LEU A 95 -4.83 -2.54 3.14
N CYS A 96 -3.53 -2.22 3.21
CA CYS A 96 -2.48 -3.09 2.71
C CYS A 96 -2.48 -4.45 3.41
N ASP A 97 -2.59 -4.45 4.74
CA ASP A 97 -2.64 -5.69 5.51
C ASP A 97 -3.92 -6.50 5.22
N LEU A 98 -5.08 -5.83 5.16
CA LEU A 98 -6.34 -6.47 4.76
C LEU A 98 -6.23 -7.08 3.36
N ALA A 99 -5.67 -6.35 2.39
CA ALA A 99 -5.50 -6.80 1.02
C ALA A 99 -4.54 -7.98 0.91
N ALA A 100 -3.49 -8.04 1.74
CA ALA A 100 -2.54 -9.14 1.76
C ALA A 100 -3.21 -10.48 2.13
N GLY A 101 -4.30 -10.44 2.92
CA GLY A 101 -5.11 -11.60 3.27
C GLY A 101 -6.03 -12.13 2.16
N THR A 102 -6.11 -11.45 1.01
CA THR A 102 -7.07 -11.79 -0.06
C THR A 102 -6.50 -12.73 -1.14
N GLY A 103 -5.20 -12.99 -1.13
CA GLY A 103 -4.50 -13.75 -2.17
C GLY A 103 -4.11 -12.93 -3.40
N SER A 104 -4.53 -11.67 -3.50
CA SER A 104 -4.04 -10.72 -4.51
C SER A 104 -2.63 -10.24 -4.16
N LEU A 105 -1.80 -9.95 -5.18
CA LEU A 105 -0.56 -9.21 -4.97
C LEU A 105 -0.88 -7.76 -4.62
N VAL A 106 -0.23 -7.21 -3.59
CA VAL A 106 -0.50 -5.85 -3.10
C VAL A 106 0.65 -4.91 -3.45
N LEU A 107 0.31 -3.76 -4.04
CA LEU A 107 1.24 -2.66 -4.30
C LEU A 107 0.78 -1.39 -3.58
N ALA A 108 1.71 -0.64 -3.01
CA ALA A 108 1.44 0.71 -2.49
C ALA A 108 1.72 1.75 -3.58
N GLY A 109 0.67 2.44 -4.04
CA GLY A 109 0.75 3.47 -5.08
C GLY A 109 0.55 4.87 -4.53
N CYS A 110 1.34 5.82 -5.02
CA CYS A 110 1.19 7.25 -4.75
C CYS A 110 1.49 8.07 -6.02
N LEU A 111 1.35 9.39 -5.96
CA LEU A 111 1.63 10.26 -7.12
C LEU A 111 3.09 10.18 -7.58
N ARG A 112 4.04 9.96 -6.67
CA ARG A 112 5.49 9.90 -6.99
C ARG A 112 5.86 8.64 -7.78
N ASN A 113 5.16 7.53 -7.57
CA ASN A 113 5.49 6.24 -8.18
C ASN A 113 4.39 5.68 -9.09
N ALA A 114 3.34 6.45 -9.38
CA ALA A 114 2.17 6.02 -10.15
C ALA A 114 2.54 5.29 -11.44
N ARG A 115 3.52 5.81 -12.20
CA ARG A 115 3.98 5.16 -13.45
C ARG A 115 4.66 3.82 -13.21
N ALA A 116 5.54 3.75 -12.21
CA ALA A 116 6.27 2.53 -11.88
C ALA A 116 5.32 1.45 -11.36
N VAL A 117 4.39 1.82 -10.47
CA VAL A 117 3.37 0.92 -9.93
C VAL A 117 2.42 0.43 -11.02
N ALA A 118 1.99 1.31 -11.94
CA ALA A 118 1.14 0.90 -13.06
C ALA A 118 1.84 -0.10 -13.99
N THR A 119 3.14 0.10 -14.28
CA THR A 119 3.94 -0.87 -15.05
C THR A 119 4.04 -2.20 -14.31
N ALA A 120 4.45 -2.19 -13.04
CA ALA A 120 4.59 -3.38 -12.23
C ALA A 120 3.27 -4.14 -12.08
N ALA A 121 2.15 -3.44 -11.86
CA ALA A 121 0.83 -4.05 -11.74
C ALA A 121 0.43 -4.80 -13.02
N ARG A 122 0.70 -4.21 -14.20
CA ARG A 122 0.40 -4.86 -15.49
C ARG A 122 1.23 -6.12 -15.72
N GLU A 123 2.51 -6.10 -15.33
CA GLU A 123 3.40 -7.25 -15.44
C GLU A 123 2.98 -8.37 -14.48
N LEU A 124 2.78 -8.03 -13.20
CA LEU A 124 2.41 -8.97 -12.14
C LEU A 124 1.01 -9.57 -12.33
N ALA A 125 0.07 -8.81 -12.92
CA ALA A 125 -1.27 -9.30 -13.15
C ALA A 125 -1.33 -10.41 -14.22
N THR A 126 -0.32 -10.52 -15.09
CA THR A 126 -0.26 -11.54 -16.17
C THR A 126 -1.52 -11.60 -17.05
N GLY A 127 -2.17 -10.45 -17.26
CA GLY A 127 -3.44 -10.33 -18.01
C GLY A 127 -4.71 -10.52 -17.17
N GLY A 128 -4.59 -10.75 -15.86
CA GLY A 128 -5.69 -10.74 -14.92
C GLY A 128 -6.11 -9.31 -14.51
N PRO A 129 -7.26 -9.16 -13.82
CA PRO A 129 -7.76 -7.85 -13.41
C PRO A 129 -6.87 -7.15 -12.38
N ILE A 130 -6.79 -5.83 -12.46
CA ILE A 130 -6.10 -4.96 -11.51
C ILE A 130 -7.13 -4.10 -10.78
N GLY A 131 -7.11 -4.16 -9.44
CA GLY A 131 -7.90 -3.27 -8.59
C GLY A 131 -7.08 -2.09 -8.12
N VAL A 132 -7.67 -0.90 -8.04
CA VAL A 132 -7.10 0.25 -7.34
C VAL A 132 -8.04 0.60 -6.19
N ILE A 133 -7.47 0.67 -4.98
CA ILE A 133 -8.18 0.96 -3.74
C ILE A 133 -7.72 2.32 -3.23
N ALA A 134 -8.59 3.31 -3.25
CA ALA A 134 -8.35 4.56 -2.56
C ALA A 134 -8.58 4.39 -1.05
N ALA A 135 -7.64 4.90 -0.24
CA ALA A 135 -7.67 4.85 1.22
C ALA A 135 -8.42 6.01 1.86
#